data_AF-A0A2U3IEK8-F1
#
_entry.id   AF-A0A2U3IEK8-F1
#
_cell.length_a   1.000
_cell.length_b   1.000
_cell.length_c   1.000
_cell.angle_alpha   90.00
_cell.angle_beta   90.00
_cell.angle_gamma   90.00
#
_symmetry.space_group_name_H-M   'P 1'
#
loop_
_entity.id
_entity.type
_entity.pdbx_description
1 polymer ?
#
loop_
_entity_poly.entity_id
_entity_poly.type
_entity_poly.pdbx_seq_one_letter_code
_entity_poly.pdbx_strand_id
1 'polypeptide(L)'
;MKRHASTSVLRAFAVTALIAASVAWTPGAFGYRGDQHQYQPQPDESDLDNHGHYINHDGNVVHSPAHTRSGAVPAGATARCRDGSYSFSRHHSGTCSRHGGVASWQ
;
A
#
# COMPACT_ATOMS: atom_id res chain seq x y z
N MET A 1 -46.97 -73.07 22.83
CA MET A 1 -45.53 -72.82 22.56
C MET A 1 -45.35 -71.31 22.40
N LYS A 2 -44.43 -70.72 23.17
CA LYS A 2 -44.11 -69.28 23.20
C LYS A 2 -43.33 -68.88 21.95
N ARG A 3 -43.49 -67.64 21.47
CA ARG A 3 -42.38 -66.81 20.93
C ARG A 3 -42.84 -65.36 20.74
N HIS A 4 -41.88 -64.49 21.03
CA HIS A 4 -42.02 -63.12 21.48
C HIS A 4 -42.10 -62.10 20.34
N ALA A 5 -42.65 -60.93 20.64
CA ALA A 5 -42.57 -59.72 19.83
C ALA A 5 -41.14 -59.16 19.81
N SER A 6 -40.71 -58.56 18.68
CA SER A 6 -39.56 -57.65 18.63
C SER A 6 -39.78 -56.53 17.60
N THR A 7 -40.07 -55.36 18.15
CA THR A 7 -39.59 -54.00 17.85
C THR A 7 -38.92 -53.71 16.50
N SER A 8 -39.56 -52.76 15.78
CA SER A 8 -39.01 -51.51 15.24
C SER A 8 -37.52 -51.45 14.85
N VAL A 9 -37.24 -51.00 13.63
CA VAL A 9 -36.45 -49.77 13.35
C VAL A 9 -36.38 -49.62 11.83
N LEU A 10 -37.19 -48.70 11.28
CA LEU A 10 -36.85 -48.03 10.03
C LEU A 10 -35.58 -47.20 10.29
N ARG A 11 -34.47 -47.55 9.66
CA ARG A 11 -33.36 -46.61 9.48
C ARG A 11 -32.95 -46.62 8.01
N ALA A 12 -33.57 -45.68 7.31
CA ALA A 12 -33.23 -45.29 5.97
C ALA A 12 -31.75 -44.92 5.87
N PHE A 13 -31.17 -45.33 4.74
CA PHE A 13 -29.88 -44.95 4.18
C PHE A 13 -29.53 -43.48 4.45
N ALA A 14 -28.48 -43.22 5.24
CA ALA A 14 -27.96 -41.86 5.39
C ALA A 14 -26.51 -41.82 5.92
N VAL A 15 -25.55 -42.54 5.33
CA VAL A 15 -24.12 -42.28 5.65
C VAL A 15 -23.18 -42.58 4.46
N THR A 16 -23.36 -41.91 3.32
CA THR A 16 -22.30 -41.86 2.27
C THR A 16 -22.33 -40.51 1.55
N ALA A 17 -22.09 -39.41 2.29
CA ALA A 17 -21.84 -38.10 1.67
C ALA A 17 -21.11 -37.16 2.64
N LEU A 18 -19.95 -37.54 3.18
CA LEU A 18 -19.15 -36.66 4.05
C LEU A 18 -17.62 -36.79 3.84
N ILE A 19 -17.15 -36.87 2.59
CA ILE A 19 -15.71 -36.66 2.28
C ILE A 19 -15.57 -35.87 0.97
N ALA A 20 -16.00 -34.61 0.95
CA ALA A 20 -15.65 -33.67 -0.12
C ALA A 20 -15.84 -32.18 0.25
N ALA A 21 -16.04 -31.84 1.54
CA ALA A 21 -16.46 -30.48 1.92
C ALA A 21 -15.42 -29.68 2.74
N SER A 22 -14.19 -30.16 2.90
CA SER A 22 -13.19 -29.53 3.80
C SER A 22 -12.12 -28.66 3.11
N VAL A 23 -12.07 -28.57 1.78
CA VAL A 23 -11.04 -27.74 1.09
C VAL A 23 -11.51 -26.29 0.85
N ALA A 24 -12.80 -25.97 1.05
CA ALA A 24 -13.34 -24.64 0.76
C ALA A 24 -13.21 -23.62 1.91
N TRP A 25 -12.59 -23.99 3.03
CA TRP A 25 -12.45 -23.14 4.23
C TRP A 25 -10.99 -22.85 4.56
N THR A 26 -10.18 -22.57 3.54
CA THR A 26 -9.00 -21.74 3.79
C THR A 26 -9.46 -20.29 3.75
N PRO A 27 -9.64 -19.57 4.87
CA PRO A 27 -9.46 -18.13 4.80
C PRO A 27 -8.04 -17.96 4.27
N GLY A 28 -7.90 -17.46 3.04
CA GLY A 28 -6.61 -17.20 2.42
C GLY A 28 -5.83 -16.27 3.34
N ALA A 29 -5.02 -16.87 4.21
CA ALA A 29 -4.30 -16.16 5.25
C ALA A 29 -3.20 -15.38 4.56
N PHE A 30 -3.49 -14.10 4.36
CA PHE A 30 -2.54 -13.03 4.17
C PHE A 30 -1.63 -13.25 2.97
N GLY A 31 -2.22 -13.05 1.78
CA GLY A 31 -1.45 -12.46 0.70
C GLY A 31 -0.73 -11.24 1.29
N TYR A 32 0.60 -11.32 1.32
CA TYR A 32 1.47 -10.19 1.60
C TYR A 32 1.08 -9.13 0.58
N ARG A 33 0.20 -8.21 0.97
CA ARG A 33 -0.16 -7.06 0.14
C ARG A 33 1.05 -6.15 0.27
N GLY A 34 2.12 -6.51 -0.44
CA GLY A 34 3.30 -5.67 -0.54
C GLY A 34 2.78 -4.31 -0.97
N ASP A 35 2.91 -3.33 -0.07
CA ASP A 35 2.49 -1.96 -0.29
C ASP A 35 2.86 -1.59 -1.72
N GLN A 36 1.84 -1.37 -2.55
CA GLN A 36 2.02 -0.86 -3.91
C GLN A 36 2.35 0.63 -3.78
N HIS A 37 3.46 0.95 -3.09
CA HIS A 37 4.08 2.25 -3.19
C HIS A 37 4.44 2.43 -4.66
N GLN A 38 3.68 3.26 -5.35
CA GLN A 38 4.00 3.68 -6.71
C GLN A 38 5.35 4.41 -6.63
N TYR A 39 6.40 3.72 -7.09
CA TYR A 39 7.76 4.23 -7.09
C TYR A 39 7.84 5.41 -8.06
N GLN A 40 7.94 6.63 -7.53
CA GLN A 40 8.31 7.79 -8.34
C GLN A 40 9.79 7.67 -8.73
N PRO A 41 10.18 8.17 -9.92
CA PRO A 41 11.59 8.33 -10.27
C PRO A 41 12.30 9.08 -9.13
N GLN A 42 13.22 8.41 -8.44
CA GLN A 42 13.97 9.06 -7.37
C GLN A 42 14.88 10.12 -8.00
N PRO A 43 14.94 11.33 -7.41
CA PRO A 43 15.92 12.31 -7.84
C PRO A 43 17.33 11.76 -7.64
N ASP A 44 18.31 12.34 -8.33
CA ASP A 44 19.71 12.05 -8.04
C ASP A 44 20.04 12.58 -6.63
N GLU A 45 19.98 11.69 -5.67
CA GLU A 45 20.21 11.96 -4.26
C GLU A 45 21.63 12.48 -3.99
N SER A 46 22.60 12.21 -4.88
CA SER A 46 23.99 12.62 -4.65
C SER A 46 24.16 14.15 -4.57
N ASP A 47 23.27 14.91 -5.19
CA ASP A 47 23.27 16.38 -5.17
C ASP A 47 22.30 16.97 -4.14
N LEU A 48 21.49 16.17 -3.45
CA LEU A 48 20.52 16.64 -2.46
C LEU A 48 21.10 16.67 -1.05
N ASP A 49 20.81 17.74 -0.31
CA ASP A 49 21.28 17.94 1.07
C ASP A 49 20.65 16.99 2.08
N ASN A 50 19.49 16.40 1.76
CA ASN A 50 18.80 15.40 2.55
C ASN A 50 18.19 14.32 1.65
N HIS A 51 17.93 13.15 2.25
CA HIS A 51 17.39 11.95 1.58
C HIS A 51 16.07 11.52 2.24
N GLY A 52 15.33 12.48 2.77
CA GLY A 52 14.10 12.21 3.48
C GLY A 52 12.98 11.87 2.50
N HIS A 53 12.06 11.00 2.92
CA HIS A 53 10.85 10.69 2.14
C HIS A 53 9.61 10.75 3.03
N TYR A 54 8.47 11.00 2.41
CA TYR A 54 7.17 10.91 3.05
C TYR A 54 6.16 10.21 2.14
N ILE A 55 5.11 9.67 2.73
CA ILE A 55 3.97 9.11 1.98
C ILE A 55 2.92 10.21 1.83
N ASN A 56 2.55 10.54 0.59
CA ASN A 56 1.47 11.49 0.34
C ASN A 56 0.09 10.83 0.57
N HIS A 57 -0.99 11.60 0.52
CA HIS A 57 -2.34 11.07 0.78
C HIS A 57 -2.83 10.04 -0.26
N ASP A 58 -2.22 9.98 -1.43
CA ASP A 58 -2.50 8.94 -2.44
C ASP A 58 -1.69 7.66 -2.22
N GLY A 59 -0.81 7.62 -1.22
CA GLY A 59 0.07 6.47 -0.95
C GLY A 59 1.38 6.42 -1.73
N ASN A 60 1.82 7.52 -2.36
CA ASN A 60 3.10 7.56 -3.07
C ASN A 60 4.24 7.96 -2.13
N VAL A 61 5.39 7.29 -2.30
CA VAL A 61 6.65 7.70 -1.67
C VAL A 61 7.19 8.90 -2.43
N VAL A 62 7.25 10.05 -1.77
CA VAL A 62 7.72 11.32 -2.33
C VAL A 62 8.98 11.74 -1.58
N HIS A 63 9.98 12.25 -2.30
CA HIS A 63 11.14 12.86 -1.66
C HIS A 63 10.73 14.16 -0.94
N SER A 64 11.21 14.33 0.29
CA SER A 64 11.01 15.55 1.07
C SER A 64 11.66 16.75 0.37
N PRO A 65 11.20 17.99 0.59
CA PRO A 65 11.88 19.14 0.00
C PRO A 65 13.37 19.18 0.36
N ALA A 66 14.23 19.45 -0.63
CA ALA A 66 15.69 19.40 -0.47
C ALA A 66 16.39 20.51 -1.24
N HIS A 67 17.51 21.00 -0.70
CA HIS A 67 18.38 21.90 -1.43
C HIS A 67 19.37 21.10 -2.27
N THR A 68 19.68 21.60 -3.46
CA THR A 68 20.75 21.08 -4.29
C THR A 68 22.09 21.68 -3.89
N ARG A 69 23.14 20.87 -3.79
CA ARG A 69 24.51 21.32 -3.54
C ARG A 69 25.09 22.06 -4.74
N SER A 70 24.75 21.63 -5.96
CA SER A 70 25.19 22.25 -7.21
C SER A 70 24.47 23.55 -7.57
N GLY A 71 23.29 23.78 -6.99
CA GLY A 71 22.37 24.86 -7.37
C GLY A 71 21.56 24.58 -8.64
N ALA A 72 21.78 23.45 -9.32
CA ALA A 72 20.96 23.02 -10.44
C ALA A 72 19.55 22.64 -10.00
N VAL A 73 18.61 22.52 -10.94
CA VAL A 73 17.29 21.94 -10.63
C VAL A 73 17.44 20.42 -10.63
N PRO A 74 17.08 19.72 -9.53
CA PRO A 74 17.21 18.28 -9.48
C PRO A 74 16.14 17.61 -10.35
N ALA A 75 16.50 16.49 -10.98
CA ALA A 75 15.58 15.73 -11.80
C ALA A 75 14.34 15.31 -11.00
N GLY A 76 13.14 15.47 -11.57
CA GLY A 76 11.88 15.13 -10.91
C GLY A 76 11.36 16.17 -9.92
N ALA A 77 12.07 17.29 -9.70
CA ALA A 77 11.49 18.41 -8.97
C ALA A 77 10.30 19.01 -9.72
N THR A 78 9.20 19.22 -9.01
CA THR A 78 7.95 19.79 -9.52
C THR A 78 7.77 21.25 -9.14
N ALA A 79 8.46 21.71 -8.10
CA ALA A 79 8.40 23.09 -7.64
C ALA A 79 9.68 23.54 -6.96
N ARG A 80 9.92 24.84 -6.98
CA ARG A 80 10.91 25.52 -6.13
C ARG A 80 10.19 26.28 -5.02
N CYS A 81 10.56 26.01 -3.77
CA CYS A 81 10.04 26.69 -2.59
C CYS A 81 10.74 28.05 -2.37
N ARG A 82 10.11 28.94 -1.58
CA ARG A 82 10.66 30.29 -1.32
C ARG A 82 11.93 30.29 -0.47
N ASP A 83 12.13 29.26 0.36
CA ASP A 83 13.40 29.08 1.08
C ASP A 83 14.55 28.59 0.19
N GLY A 84 14.26 28.24 -1.06
CA GLY A 84 15.24 27.76 -2.04
C GLY A 84 15.34 26.24 -2.15
N SER A 85 14.54 25.47 -1.38
CA SER A 85 14.45 24.03 -1.53
C SER A 85 13.61 23.64 -2.77
N TYR A 86 13.83 22.45 -3.29
CA TYR A 86 13.04 21.87 -4.38
C TYR A 86 12.07 20.83 -3.83
N SER A 87 10.80 20.92 -4.24
CA SER A 87 9.76 19.95 -3.89
C SER A 87 9.55 18.95 -5.01
N PHE A 88 9.21 17.72 -4.63
CA PHE A 88 8.88 16.61 -5.52
C PHE A 88 7.40 16.23 -5.43
N SER A 89 6.59 17.06 -4.76
CA SER A 89 5.15 16.88 -4.59
C SER A 89 4.42 17.04 -5.91
N ARG A 90 3.51 16.12 -6.23
CA ARG A 90 2.63 16.23 -7.42
C ARG A 90 1.37 17.05 -7.16
N HIS A 91 1.17 17.51 -5.93
CA HIS A 91 -0.02 18.25 -5.55
C HIS A 91 0.28 19.73 -5.45
N HIS A 92 -0.65 20.57 -5.89
CA HIS A 92 -0.52 22.02 -5.69
C HIS A 92 -0.86 22.41 -4.26
N SER A 93 -1.89 21.79 -3.67
CA SER A 93 -2.35 22.07 -2.32
C SER A 93 -1.30 21.71 -1.28
N GLY A 94 -0.89 22.69 -0.47
CA GLY A 94 0.04 22.50 0.65
C GLY A 94 1.52 22.36 0.27
N THR A 95 1.87 22.34 -1.01
CA THR A 95 3.27 22.26 -1.46
C THR A 95 4.05 23.50 -1.01
N CYS A 96 5.24 23.25 -0.50
CA CYS A 96 6.11 24.25 0.12
C CYS A 96 5.48 25.02 1.30
N SER A 97 4.36 24.57 1.89
CA SER A 97 3.69 25.30 2.99
C SER A 97 4.60 25.55 4.20
N ARG A 98 5.47 24.58 4.52
CA ARG A 98 6.50 24.70 5.57
C ARG A 98 7.75 25.48 5.14
N HIS A 99 7.85 25.79 3.85
CA HIS A 99 9.00 26.36 3.17
C HIS A 99 8.68 27.75 2.57
N GLY A 100 7.71 28.44 3.16
CA GLY A 100 7.29 29.79 2.76
C GLY A 100 6.40 29.85 1.51
N GLY A 101 5.92 28.72 1.00
CA GLY A 101 5.12 28.62 -0.21
C GLY A 101 5.95 28.42 -1.47
N VAL A 102 5.28 28.25 -2.60
CA VAL A 102 5.91 28.00 -3.90
C VAL A 102 6.40 29.32 -4.50
N ALA A 103 7.66 29.33 -4.95
CA ALA A 103 8.25 30.42 -5.72
C ALA A 103 8.00 30.22 -7.22
N SER A 104 8.19 29.00 -7.73
CA SER A 104 7.91 28.62 -9.12
C SER A 104 7.52 27.15 -9.24
N TRP A 105 6.67 26.84 -10.21
CA TRP A 105 6.37 25.48 -10.65
C TRP A 105 7.28 25.12 -11.84
N GLN A 106 7.67 23.85 -11.95
CA GLN A 106 8.51 23.30 -13.02
C GLN A 106 7.70 22.53 -14.05
#